data_AF-A0A269PKM7-F1
#
_entry.id   AF-A0A269PKM7-F1
#
_cell.length_a   1.000
_cell.length_b   1.000
_cell.length_c   1.000
_cell.angle_alpha   90.00
_cell.angle_beta   90.00
_cell.angle_gamma   90.00
#
_symmetry.space_group_name_H-M   'P 1'
#
loop_
_entity.id
_entity.type
_entity.pdbx_description
1 polymer ?
#
loop_
_entity_poly.entity_id
_entity_poly.type
_entity_poly.pdbx_seq_one_letter_code
_entity_poly.pdbx_strand_id
1 'polypeptide(L)'
;RNARSHPGANRRLRDQNFPLPDYYGIGMANQVEALAGGQENPAVVWAEFKSSKSHATHLLGKLKFYHEQNKLGVAFLKEPKSKHIYYWAVYLAKESIINEANLDLGPIPSKGPSGIIFEKTNSNKLPIYPNHFKMQDSVGIRNALG
;
A
#
# COMPACT_ATOMS: atom_id res chain seq x y z
N ARG A 1 -1.93 -22.29 21.47
CA ARG A 1 -2.57 -21.40 20.46
C ARG A 1 -1.43 -20.77 19.66
N ASN A 2 -1.24 -21.20 18.41
CA ASN A 2 -0.17 -20.65 17.57
C ASN A 2 -0.54 -19.21 17.21
N ALA A 3 0.27 -18.25 17.67
CA ALA A 3 0.20 -16.89 17.19
C ALA A 3 0.52 -16.92 15.69
N ARG A 4 -0.52 -16.94 14.85
CA ARG A 4 -0.33 -16.68 13.42
C ARG A 4 0.34 -15.32 13.34
N SER A 5 1.60 -15.31 12.89
CA SER A 5 2.27 -14.09 12.45
C SER A 5 1.27 -13.34 11.57
N HIS A 6 0.85 -12.16 12.00
CA HIS A 6 -0.04 -11.34 11.18
C HIS A 6 0.77 -10.94 9.95
N PRO A 7 0.45 -11.43 8.75
CA PRO A 7 1.16 -11.00 7.55
C PRO A 7 1.04 -9.48 7.45
N GLY A 8 2.10 -8.78 7.01
CA GLY A 8 2.10 -7.32 6.92
C GLY A 8 0.92 -6.79 6.11
N ALA A 9 0.48 -5.57 6.39
CA ALA A 9 -0.72 -5.00 5.77
C ALA A 9 -0.65 -5.01 4.23
N ASN A 10 0.53 -4.75 3.66
CA ASN A 10 0.74 -4.84 2.23
C ASN A 10 0.52 -6.26 1.69
N ARG A 11 0.95 -7.28 2.44
CA ARG A 11 0.79 -8.67 2.03
C ARG A 11 -0.68 -9.06 1.99
N ARG A 12 -1.48 -8.61 2.97
CA ARG A 12 -2.93 -8.85 2.98
C ARG A 12 -3.64 -8.28 1.75
N LEU A 13 -3.29 -7.07 1.31
CA LEU A 13 -3.83 -6.50 0.07
C LEU A 13 -3.45 -7.33 -1.15
N ARG A 14 -2.18 -7.76 -1.25
CA ARG A 14 -1.72 -8.61 -2.37
C ARG A 14 -2.39 -9.99 -2.38
N ASP A 15 -2.60 -10.61 -1.22
CA ASP A 15 -3.30 -11.89 -1.09
C ASP A 15 -4.79 -11.79 -1.49
N GLN A 16 -5.34 -10.57 -1.58
CA GLN A 16 -6.68 -10.28 -2.12
C GLN A 16 -6.63 -9.78 -3.57
N ASN A 17 -5.50 -9.96 -4.27
CA ASN A 17 -5.26 -9.50 -5.65
C ASN A 17 -5.38 -7.99 -5.86
N PHE A 18 -5.22 -7.18 -4.80
CA PHE A 18 -5.14 -5.72 -4.99
C PHE A 18 -3.80 -5.37 -5.67
N PRO A 19 -3.80 -4.58 -6.77
CA PRO A 19 -2.58 -4.27 -7.52
C PRO A 19 -1.75 -3.20 -6.79
N LEU A 20 -1.05 -3.59 -5.74
CA LEU A 20 -0.09 -2.70 -5.06
C LEU A 20 1.16 -2.53 -5.93
N PRO A 21 1.72 -1.32 -6.05
CA PRO A 21 2.97 -1.10 -6.76
C PRO A 21 4.11 -1.98 -6.22
N ASP A 22 4.99 -2.44 -7.12
CA ASP A 22 6.05 -3.40 -6.79
C ASP A 22 7.09 -2.86 -5.79
N TYR A 23 7.28 -1.53 -5.75
CA TYR A 23 8.17 -0.89 -4.79
C TYR A 23 7.63 -0.90 -3.35
N TYR A 24 6.35 -1.19 -3.13
CA TYR A 24 5.81 -1.32 -1.78
C TYR A 24 6.45 -2.51 -1.08
N GLY A 25 6.82 -2.33 0.19
CA GLY A 25 7.49 -3.38 0.97
C GLY A 25 6.74 -4.72 0.97
N ILE A 26 7.51 -5.80 1.12
CA ILE A 26 7.04 -7.18 1.22
C ILE A 26 7.10 -7.68 2.69
N GLY A 27 6.59 -8.89 2.95
CA GLY A 27 6.66 -9.51 4.27
C GLY A 27 5.83 -8.77 5.32
N MET A 28 6.50 -8.21 6.34
CA MET A 28 5.88 -7.51 7.48
C MET A 28 5.65 -6.01 7.25
N ALA A 29 5.85 -5.52 6.03
CA ALA A 29 5.72 -4.10 5.71
C ALA A 29 4.28 -3.56 5.90
N ASN A 30 4.18 -2.33 6.39
CA ASN A 30 2.92 -1.63 6.57
C ASN A 30 3.03 -0.17 6.08
N GLN A 31 2.77 -0.01 4.78
CA GLN A 31 2.59 1.28 4.14
C GLN A 31 1.13 1.70 4.21
N VAL A 32 0.21 0.74 4.10
CA VAL A 32 -1.17 0.99 3.68
C VAL A 32 -2.20 1.07 4.79
N GLU A 33 -1.92 0.60 6.01
CA GLU A 33 -2.96 0.42 7.05
C GLU A 33 -2.74 1.29 8.28
N ALA A 34 -3.82 1.88 8.80
CA ALA A 34 -3.92 2.37 10.17
C ALA A 34 -5.04 1.62 10.92
N LEU A 35 -4.75 1.17 12.14
CA LEU A 35 -5.70 0.47 13.00
C LEU A 35 -5.93 1.26 14.29
N ALA A 36 -7.18 1.26 14.75
CA ALA A 36 -7.54 1.71 16.09
C ALA A 36 -8.51 0.69 16.71
N GLY A 37 -8.50 0.60 18.04
CA GLY A 37 -9.44 -0.24 18.76
C GLY A 37 -9.81 0.33 20.11
N GLY A 38 -11.01 0.01 20.60
CA GLY A 38 -11.50 0.47 21.91
C GLY A 38 -12.52 1.59 21.83
N GLN A 39 -12.67 2.24 20.67
CA GLN A 39 -13.56 3.39 20.49
C GLN A 39 -14.66 3.09 19.47
N GLU A 40 -15.93 3.31 19.85
CA GLU A 40 -17.07 3.19 18.95
C GLU A 40 -17.28 4.44 18.09
N ASN A 41 -16.87 5.61 18.59
CA ASN A 41 -17.16 6.88 17.92
C ASN A 41 -16.08 7.23 16.86
N PRO A 42 -16.44 7.39 15.59
CA PRO A 42 -15.48 7.71 14.52
C PRO A 42 -14.77 9.07 14.72
N ALA A 43 -15.42 10.06 15.34
CA ALA A 43 -14.80 11.35 15.60
C ALA A 43 -13.67 11.24 16.64
N VAL A 44 -13.85 10.38 17.65
CA VAL A 44 -12.84 10.09 18.67
C VAL A 44 -11.66 9.34 18.04
N VAL A 45 -11.96 8.31 17.24
CA VAL A 45 -10.94 7.55 16.49
C VAL A 45 -10.14 8.45 15.56
N TRP A 46 -10.81 9.38 14.87
CA TRP A 46 -10.12 10.33 14.01
C TRP A 46 -9.21 11.27 14.80
N ALA A 47 -9.63 11.70 16.00
CA ALA A 47 -8.76 12.48 16.88
C ALA A 47 -7.54 11.67 17.34
N GLU A 48 -7.72 10.40 17.72
CA GLU A 48 -6.63 9.48 18.10
C GLU A 48 -5.66 9.21 16.95
N PHE A 49 -6.17 9.06 15.73
CA PHE A 49 -5.31 8.92 14.54
C PHE A 49 -4.46 10.17 14.29
N LYS A 50 -5.03 11.37 14.47
CA LYS A 50 -4.28 12.62 14.28
C LYS A 50 -3.27 12.89 15.39
N SER A 51 -3.49 12.39 16.61
CA SER A 51 -2.56 12.60 17.74
C SER A 51 -1.36 11.65 17.69
N SER A 52 -1.50 10.48 17.06
CA SER A 52 -0.38 9.57 16.82
C SER A 52 0.48 10.06 15.64
N LYS A 53 1.78 10.25 15.85
CA LYS A 53 2.71 10.71 14.80
C LYS A 53 2.66 9.82 13.56
N SER A 54 2.69 8.48 13.71
CA SER A 54 2.74 7.57 12.57
C SER A 54 1.41 7.45 11.84
N HIS A 55 0.30 7.44 12.56
CA HIS A 55 -1.03 7.47 11.95
C HIS A 55 -1.28 8.80 11.23
N ALA A 56 -0.95 9.93 11.87
CA ALA A 56 -1.09 11.24 11.25
C ALA A 56 -0.20 11.40 10.01
N THR A 57 1.04 10.91 10.04
CA THR A 57 1.91 10.93 8.86
C THR A 57 1.34 10.13 7.70
N HIS A 58 0.80 8.94 8.00
CA HIS A 58 0.15 8.08 7.01
C HIS A 58 -1.14 8.69 6.46
N LEU A 59 -2.07 9.09 7.33
CA LEU A 59 -3.44 9.45 6.96
C LEU A 59 -3.59 10.90 6.48
N LEU A 60 -2.71 11.80 6.92
CA LEU A 60 -2.69 13.20 6.46
C LEU A 60 -1.64 13.44 5.37
N GLY A 61 -0.98 12.39 4.89
CA GLY A 61 -0.01 12.50 3.81
C GLY A 61 1.21 13.35 4.15
N LYS A 62 1.81 13.23 5.34
CA LYS A 62 2.93 14.13 5.73
C LYS A 62 4.28 13.81 5.06
N LEU A 63 4.35 12.76 4.24
CA LEU A 63 5.53 12.38 3.45
C LEU A 63 5.14 12.27 1.98
N LYS A 64 6.09 12.58 1.08
CA LYS A 64 5.89 12.52 -0.39
C LYS A 64 5.29 11.19 -0.85
N PHE A 65 5.74 10.07 -0.28
CA PHE A 65 5.18 8.74 -0.53
C PHE A 65 3.67 8.67 -0.29
N TYR A 66 3.12 9.35 0.72
CA TYR A 66 1.69 9.28 1.02
C TYR A 66 0.83 10.21 0.15
N HIS A 67 1.42 11.07 -0.67
CA HIS A 67 0.66 11.94 -1.58
C HIS A 67 0.09 11.18 -2.78
N GLU A 68 0.69 10.05 -3.17
CA GLU A 68 0.26 9.29 -4.34
C GLU A 68 -0.87 8.29 -4.06
N GLN A 69 -1.31 8.15 -2.81
CA GLN A 69 -2.35 7.20 -2.44
C GLN A 69 -3.69 7.70 -2.99
N ASN A 70 -4.31 6.93 -3.87
CA ASN A 70 -5.51 7.31 -4.62
C ASN A 70 -6.73 6.42 -4.33
N LYS A 71 -6.57 5.41 -3.47
CA LYS A 71 -7.65 4.55 -2.97
C LYS A 71 -7.76 4.67 -1.46
N LEU A 72 -9.00 4.67 -0.98
CA LEU A 72 -9.35 4.68 0.44
C LEU A 72 -10.32 3.51 0.71
N GLY A 73 -10.05 2.77 1.77
CA GLY A 73 -10.98 1.81 2.35
C GLY A 73 -11.11 2.03 3.85
N VAL A 74 -12.33 1.99 4.38
CA VAL A 74 -12.59 2.10 5.81
C VAL A 74 -13.50 0.96 6.25
N ALA A 75 -13.15 0.31 7.35
CA ALA A 75 -13.96 -0.73 7.96
C ALA A 75 -14.10 -0.49 9.46
N PHE A 76 -15.29 -0.80 9.97
CA PHE A 76 -15.61 -0.85 11.39
C PHE A 76 -16.13 -2.24 11.74
N LEU A 77 -15.62 -2.82 12.83
CA LEU A 77 -16.06 -4.10 13.34
C LEU A 77 -16.31 -4.01 14.84
N LYS A 78 -17.50 -4.46 15.26
CA LYS A 78 -17.84 -4.70 16.67
C LYS A 78 -17.77 -6.19 16.97
N GLU A 79 -16.82 -6.60 17.82
CA GLU A 79 -16.65 -7.97 18.31
C GLU A 79 -16.69 -7.97 19.85
N PRO A 80 -17.87 -8.19 20.47
CA PRO A 80 -18.05 -8.06 21.92
C PRO A 80 -17.15 -8.97 22.76
N LYS A 81 -16.68 -10.11 22.24
CA LYS A 81 -15.85 -11.06 22.98
C LYS A 81 -14.35 -10.79 22.83
N SER A 82 -13.97 -9.74 22.11
CA SER A 82 -12.58 -9.35 21.91
C SER A 82 -12.07 -8.39 22.99
N LYS A 83 -10.75 -8.22 23.05
CA LYS A 83 -10.09 -7.29 23.99
C LYS A 83 -10.54 -5.84 23.83
N HIS A 84 -10.81 -5.40 22.60
CA HIS A 84 -11.05 -3.98 22.30
C HIS A 84 -12.50 -3.67 21.93
N ILE A 85 -13.35 -4.68 21.70
CA ILE A 85 -14.77 -4.58 21.33
C ILE A 85 -15.00 -3.90 19.97
N TYR A 86 -14.48 -2.70 19.79
CA TYR A 86 -14.57 -1.88 18.59
C TYR A 86 -13.24 -1.86 17.87
N TYR A 87 -13.25 -2.06 16.56
CA TYR A 87 -12.07 -2.01 15.70
C TYR A 87 -12.33 -1.15 14.48
N TRP A 88 -11.37 -0.30 14.16
CA TRP A 88 -11.34 0.52 12.97
C TRP A 88 -10.12 0.19 12.14
N ALA A 89 -10.32 -0.01 10.85
CA ALA A 89 -9.24 -0.15 9.89
C ALA A 89 -9.40 0.89 8.78
N VAL A 90 -8.34 1.63 8.52
CA VAL A 90 -8.25 2.58 7.42
C VAL A 90 -7.11 2.16 6.51
N TYR A 91 -7.43 1.94 5.24
CA TYR A 91 -6.47 1.63 4.19
C TYR A 91 -6.33 2.82 3.26
N LEU A 92 -5.09 3.27 3.04
CA LEU A 92 -4.72 4.17 1.95
C LEU A 92 -3.72 3.44 1.05
N ALA A 93 -4.01 3.39 -0.24
CA ALA A 93 -3.17 2.71 -1.20
C ALA A 93 -3.14 3.44 -2.53
N LYS A 94 -2.08 3.20 -3.30
CA LYS A 94 -2.02 3.44 -4.73
C LYS A 94 -2.29 2.11 -5.43
N GLU A 95 -3.08 2.15 -6.49
CA GLU A 95 -3.24 1.04 -7.42
C GLU A 95 -2.23 1.22 -8.57
N SER A 96 -1.43 0.20 -8.86
CA SER A 96 -0.59 0.14 -10.07
C SER A 96 -0.51 -1.28 -10.60
N ILE A 97 -0.79 -1.42 -11.89
CA ILE A 97 -0.58 -2.65 -12.68
C ILE A 97 0.74 -2.61 -13.46
N ILE A 98 1.44 -1.48 -13.44
CA ILE A 98 2.71 -1.28 -14.12
C ILE A 98 3.82 -1.37 -13.08
N ASN A 99 4.88 -2.10 -13.43
CA ASN A 99 6.12 -2.09 -12.66
C ASN A 99 6.80 -0.72 -12.84
N GLU A 100 6.33 0.28 -12.10
CA GLU A 100 6.88 1.62 -12.15
C GLU A 100 8.28 1.61 -11.53
N ALA A 101 9.29 1.87 -12.37
CA ALA A 101 10.66 2.14 -11.92
C ALA A 101 10.64 3.41 -11.07
N ASN A 102 10.54 3.22 -9.76
CA ASN A 102 10.28 4.29 -8.82
C ASN A 102 11.58 4.99 -8.41
N LEU A 103 12.22 5.60 -9.41
CA LEU A 103 13.56 6.18 -9.31
C LEU A 103 13.60 7.48 -8.49
N ASP A 104 12.46 8.12 -8.17
CA ASP A 104 12.46 9.52 -7.69
C ASP A 104 11.53 9.85 -6.49
N LEU A 105 11.01 8.84 -5.79
CA LEU A 105 10.15 9.05 -4.60
C LEU A 105 10.91 9.15 -3.26
N GLY A 106 12.23 8.99 -3.25
CA GLY A 106 13.02 8.99 -2.02
C GLY A 106 12.79 7.72 -1.18
N PRO A 107 13.09 7.74 0.14
CA PRO A 107 12.92 6.56 0.99
C PRO A 107 11.45 6.16 1.15
N ILE A 108 11.19 4.85 1.20
CA ILE A 108 9.85 4.30 1.36
C ILE A 108 9.57 4.10 2.85
N PRO A 109 8.57 4.80 3.42
CA PRO A 109 8.22 4.64 4.83
C PRO A 109 7.50 3.31 5.08
N SER A 110 7.68 2.72 6.26
CA SER A 110 6.92 1.57 6.74
C SER A 110 6.69 1.70 8.24
N LYS A 111 5.45 1.47 8.69
CA LYS A 111 5.08 1.53 10.10
C LYS A 111 5.44 0.22 10.78
N GLY A 112 6.22 0.28 11.85
CA GLY A 112 6.49 -0.86 12.74
C GLY A 112 5.41 -1.05 13.80
N PRO A 113 5.46 -2.16 14.56
CA PRO A 113 4.45 -2.50 15.57
C PRO A 113 4.34 -1.49 16.72
N SER A 114 5.43 -0.78 17.02
CA SER A 114 5.50 0.26 18.05
C SER A 114 5.12 1.66 17.55
N GLY A 115 4.66 1.79 16.30
CA GLY A 115 4.36 3.08 15.70
C GLY A 115 5.60 3.87 15.23
N ILE A 116 6.79 3.27 15.26
CA ILE A 116 8.00 3.82 14.65
C ILE A 116 7.88 3.71 13.12
N ILE A 117 8.20 4.78 12.39
CA ILE A 117 8.32 4.75 10.93
C ILE A 117 9.78 4.44 10.59
N PHE A 118 9.98 3.44 9.75
CA PHE A 118 11.27 3.10 9.16
C PHE A 118 11.28 3.50 7.70
N GLU A 119 12.37 4.10 7.25
CA GLU A 119 12.57 4.53 5.87
C GLU A 119 13.60 3.62 5.21
N LYS A 120 13.19 2.89 4.16
CA LYS A 120 14.11 2.08 3.36
C LYS A 120 14.41 2.80 2.06
N THR A 121 15.68 3.02 1.74
CA THR A 121 16.09 3.47 0.42
C THR A 121 15.61 2.50 -0.64
N ASN A 122 15.02 3.01 -1.72
CA ASN A 122 14.53 2.18 -2.81
C ASN A 122 15.70 1.61 -3.63
N SER A 123 16.23 0.46 -3.22
CA SER A 123 17.37 -0.20 -3.89
C SER A 123 16.97 -0.97 -5.15
N ASN A 124 15.69 -1.04 -5.48
CA ASN A 124 15.21 -1.75 -6.67
C ASN A 124 15.46 -0.90 -7.92
N LYS A 125 16.71 -0.93 -8.41
CA LYS A 125 16.96 -0.78 -9.84
C LYS A 125 16.43 -2.04 -10.51
N LEU A 126 15.15 -2.08 -10.85
CA LEU A 126 14.69 -3.09 -11.80
C LEU A 126 15.43 -2.84 -13.11
N PRO A 127 15.92 -3.88 -13.81
CA PRO A 127 16.42 -3.69 -15.16
C PRO A 127 15.31 -3.03 -15.96
N ILE A 128 15.62 -1.87 -16.56
CA ILE A 128 14.75 -1.26 -17.55
C ILE A 128 14.65 -2.31 -18.67
N TYR A 129 13.55 -3.05 -18.74
CA TYR A 129 13.23 -3.78 -19.95
C TYR A 129 12.76 -2.71 -20.93
N PRO A 130 13.53 -2.36 -21.98
CA PRO A 130 13.01 -1.46 -23.00
C PRO A 130 11.76 -2.12 -23.57
N ASN A 131 10.67 -1.36 -23.60
CA ASN A 131 9.46 -1.73 -24.32
C ASN A 131 9.83 -2.10 -25.76
N HIS A 132 9.98 -3.38 -26.07
CA HIS A 132 9.89 -3.86 -27.45
C HIS A 132 8.40 -3.95 -27.84
N PHE A 133 7.73 -2.80 -27.82
CA PHE A 133 6.53 -2.61 -28.62
C PHE A 133 7.03 -2.25 -30.02
N LYS A 134 7.39 -3.26 -30.82
CA LYS A 134 7.45 -3.04 -32.28
C LYS A 134 6.01 -2.88 -32.74
N MET A 135 5.59 -1.64 -32.97
CA MET A 135 4.55 -1.37 -33.96
C MET A 135 4.96 -2.14 -35.22
N GLN A 136 4.16 -3.12 -35.62
CA GLN A 136 4.28 -3.70 -36.94
C GLN A 136 3.93 -2.59 -37.92
N ASP A 137 4.95 -2.07 -38.60
CA ASP A 137 4.78 -1.17 -39.72
C ASP A 137 3.82 -1.80 -40.71
N SER A 138 2.74 -1.08 -40.96
CA SER A 138 1.73 -1.37 -41.96
C SER A 138 2.33 -1.04 -43.33
N VAL A 139 3.12 -1.97 -43.90
CA VAL A 139 3.52 -1.91 -45.32
C VAL A 139 3.67 -3.33 -45.86
N GLY A 140 2.82 -3.70 -46.84
CA GLY A 140 3.18 -4.73 -47.82
C GLY A 140 2.30 -5.98 -47.91
N ILE A 141 0.97 -5.85 -48.02
CA ILE A 141 0.19 -6.88 -48.74
C ILE A 141 0.27 -6.55 -50.23
N ARG A 142 1.18 -7.20 -50.96
CA ARG A 142 1.08 -7.40 -52.41
C ARG A 142 1.59 -8.79 -52.81
N ASN A 143 0.65 -9.54 -53.38
CA ASN A 143 0.79 -10.56 -54.42
C ASN A 143 1.48 -11.89 -54.08
N ALA A 144 0.64 -12.91 -53.88
CA ALA A 144 0.90 -14.27 -54.34
C ALA A 144 -0.34 -14.77 -55.12
N LEU A 145 -0.41 -14.39 -56.39
CA LEU A 145 -1.11 -15.11 -57.45
C LEU A 145 -0.14 -15.12 -58.63
N GLY A 146 0.35 -16.30 -58.97
CA GLY A 146 1.37 -16.57 -59.99
C GLY A 146 1.98 -17.93 -59.73
#